data_AF-A0A2T2Z929-F1
#
_entry.id   AF-A0A2T2Z929-F1
#
_cell.length_a   1.000
_cell.length_b   1.000
_cell.length_c   1.000
_cell.angle_alpha   90.00
_cell.angle_beta   90.00
_cell.angle_gamma   90.00
#
_symmetry.space_group_name_H-M   'P 1'
#
loop_
_entity.id
_entity.type
_entity.pdbx_description
1 polymer ?
#
loop_
_entity_poly.entity_id
_entity_poly.type
_entity_poly.pdbx_seq_one_letter_code
_entity_poly.pdbx_strand_id
1 'polypeptide(L)'
;MTIEQIGSFEDLLRYLLDLEGDLKPFALAKHSTPRKALALPVDFDKFQEPIAALAARDTKLATALALMVTADRSELTGRPRQNVAHLAARILQRHMAFTDDDGMRDRLFRLLDGDSDPETLERTLVRIQNLLGQDFDGKKSMKSPTLHALADNAAHTVVLIAASAATWDVAHCVDALADNIWGAGNSGAESTRDREKLASLPKGARAAAALIVDSARLRLRAAEAERDRAATHLDIAQAQLVRLSEELDAARVRETELEAQYERLRSTLEQEAHARLSERMGAASDFETMRIDTVRVIGQQIESLEDALDALHHGQTQITEEFVRRSIKKLQQRLSALRPRTKQDPGGEQE
;
A
#
# COMPACT_ATOMS: atom_id res chain seq x y z
N MET A 1 23.35 33.53 -18.12
CA MET A 1 22.11 32.71 -18.11
C MET A 1 21.44 32.79 -16.73
N THR A 2 20.11 32.68 -16.59
CA THR A 2 19.44 32.66 -15.27
C THR A 2 19.14 31.24 -14.79
N ILE A 3 18.93 31.08 -13.48
CA ILE A 3 18.65 29.77 -12.88
C ILE A 3 17.36 29.12 -13.42
N GLU A 4 16.35 29.92 -13.78
CA GLU A 4 15.06 29.42 -14.30
C GLU A 4 15.19 28.84 -15.72
N GLN A 5 16.24 29.21 -16.43
CA GLN A 5 16.53 28.76 -17.80
C GLN A 5 17.26 27.40 -17.85
N ILE A 6 17.59 26.81 -16.70
CA ILE A 6 18.28 25.52 -16.64
C ILE A 6 17.28 24.41 -17.05
N GLY A 7 17.41 23.95 -18.30
CA GLY A 7 16.62 22.87 -18.88
C GLY A 7 17.31 21.51 -18.85
N SER A 8 18.64 21.51 -18.71
CA SER A 8 19.48 20.32 -18.72
C SER A 8 20.63 20.41 -17.71
N PHE A 9 21.35 19.30 -17.51
CA PHE A 9 22.57 19.30 -16.70
C PHE A 9 23.69 20.14 -17.32
N GLU A 10 23.77 20.19 -18.65
CA GLU A 10 24.72 21.04 -19.36
C GLU A 10 24.44 22.53 -19.11
N ASP A 11 23.16 22.92 -19.12
CA ASP A 11 22.76 24.29 -18.77
C ASP A 11 23.17 24.63 -17.33
N LEU A 12 23.04 23.68 -16.38
CA LEU A 12 23.52 23.91 -15.01
C LEU A 12 25.03 24.18 -14.98
N LEU A 13 25.84 23.41 -15.72
CA LEU A 13 27.28 23.64 -15.78
C LEU A 13 27.62 24.99 -16.42
N ARG A 14 26.93 25.36 -17.51
CA ARG A 14 27.09 26.69 -18.13
C ARG A 14 26.69 27.80 -17.18
N TYR A 15 25.58 27.65 -16.47
CA TYR A 15 25.14 28.60 -15.45
C TYR A 15 26.24 28.81 -14.42
N LEU A 16 26.81 27.71 -13.88
CA LEU A 16 27.87 27.78 -12.91
C LEU A 16 29.11 28.47 -13.50
N LEU A 17 29.54 28.12 -14.70
CA LEU A 17 30.70 28.73 -15.38
C LEU A 17 30.50 30.22 -15.74
N ASP A 18 29.26 30.66 -15.95
CA ASP A 18 28.93 32.06 -16.23
C ASP A 18 28.86 32.93 -14.96
N LEU A 19 28.89 32.34 -13.75
CA LEU A 19 28.79 33.10 -12.51
C LEU A 19 30.00 34.03 -12.30
N GLU A 20 29.72 35.31 -12.11
CA GLU A 20 30.68 36.28 -11.60
C GLU A 20 30.79 36.15 -10.07
N GLY A 21 31.69 35.27 -9.61
CA GLY A 21 32.01 35.07 -8.19
C GLY A 21 31.47 33.76 -7.60
N ASP A 22 31.45 33.70 -6.26
CA ASP A 22 31.09 32.49 -5.51
C ASP A 22 29.57 32.21 -5.62
N LEU A 23 29.21 30.94 -5.84
CA LEU A 23 27.81 30.51 -5.85
C LEU A 23 27.18 30.74 -4.47
N LYS A 24 26.03 31.42 -4.44
CA LYS A 24 25.23 31.57 -3.21
C LYS A 24 24.20 30.45 -3.12
N PRO A 25 24.03 29.79 -1.97
CA PRO A 25 23.03 28.73 -1.82
C PRO A 25 21.60 29.25 -2.03
N PHE A 26 20.83 28.55 -2.85
CA PHE A 26 19.44 28.90 -3.19
C PHE A 26 18.49 27.70 -3.01
N ALA A 27 17.19 27.93 -3.16
CA ALA A 27 16.17 26.89 -3.10
C ALA A 27 15.45 26.74 -4.46
N LEU A 28 15.41 25.53 -5.00
CA LEU A 28 14.68 25.19 -6.22
C LEU A 28 13.23 24.84 -5.90
N ALA A 29 12.29 25.47 -6.59
CA ALA A 29 10.87 25.15 -6.47
C ALA A 29 10.57 23.69 -6.87
N LYS A 30 9.61 23.05 -6.19
CA LYS A 30 9.28 21.61 -6.31
C LYS A 30 8.95 21.12 -7.73
N HIS A 31 8.44 22.01 -8.59
CA HIS A 31 8.07 21.68 -9.97
C HIS A 31 8.87 22.45 -11.03
N SER A 32 9.98 23.07 -10.61
CA SER A 32 10.80 23.89 -11.48
C SER A 32 11.57 23.06 -12.51
N THR A 33 11.80 23.64 -13.69
CA THR A 33 12.61 23.04 -14.77
C THR A 33 14.00 22.60 -14.31
N PRO A 34 14.75 23.39 -13.50
CA PRO A 34 16.08 22.99 -13.02
C PRO A 34 16.04 21.74 -12.13
N ARG A 35 15.00 21.61 -11.29
CA ARG A 35 14.82 20.41 -10.45
C ARG A 35 14.55 19.17 -11.29
N LYS A 36 13.79 19.30 -12.39
CA LYS A 36 13.55 18.21 -13.35
C LYS A 36 14.82 17.87 -14.12
N ALA A 37 15.59 18.86 -14.55
CA ALA A 37 16.88 18.68 -15.22
C ALA A 37 17.87 17.87 -14.34
N LEU A 38 17.95 18.21 -13.06
CA LEU A 38 18.75 17.47 -12.07
C LEU A 38 18.26 16.04 -11.83
N ALA A 39 16.99 15.72 -12.11
CA ALA A 39 16.44 14.39 -11.91
C ALA A 39 16.80 13.40 -13.04
N LEU A 40 17.29 13.89 -14.18
CA LEU A 40 17.68 13.05 -15.30
C LEU A 40 18.97 12.27 -14.99
N PRO A 41 19.17 11.06 -15.56
CA PRO A 41 20.46 10.38 -15.50
C PRO A 41 21.56 11.25 -16.12
N VAL A 42 22.68 11.40 -15.43
CA VAL A 42 23.82 12.19 -15.89
C VAL A 42 25.02 11.28 -16.07
N ASP A 43 25.60 11.33 -17.28
CA ASP A 43 26.90 10.74 -17.57
C ASP A 43 27.98 11.79 -17.33
N PHE A 44 28.60 11.72 -16.15
CA PHE A 44 29.61 12.69 -15.72
C PHE A 44 30.88 12.68 -16.57
N ASP A 45 31.16 11.58 -17.29
CA ASP A 45 32.37 11.47 -18.11
C ASP A 45 32.29 12.37 -19.36
N LYS A 46 31.08 12.72 -19.80
CA LYS A 46 30.86 13.71 -20.88
C LYS A 46 31.13 15.15 -20.46
N PHE A 47 31.25 15.43 -19.16
CA PHE A 47 31.37 16.77 -18.61
C PHE A 47 32.71 17.02 -17.90
N GLN A 48 33.71 16.17 -18.13
CA GLN A 48 35.03 16.24 -17.49
C GLN A 48 35.69 17.62 -17.67
N GLU A 49 35.67 18.17 -18.89
CA GLU A 49 36.26 19.49 -19.19
C GLU A 49 35.53 20.66 -18.51
N PRO A 50 34.20 20.82 -18.64
CA PRO A 50 33.45 21.84 -17.89
C PRO A 50 33.65 21.76 -16.38
N ILE A 51 33.69 20.55 -15.81
CA ILE A 51 33.87 20.35 -14.36
C ILE A 51 35.30 20.75 -13.95
N ALA A 52 36.31 20.41 -14.75
CA ALA A 52 37.69 20.82 -14.49
C ALA A 52 37.84 22.35 -14.55
N ALA A 53 37.22 23.00 -15.54
CA ALA A 53 37.20 24.47 -15.63
C ALA A 53 36.52 25.11 -14.41
N LEU A 54 35.43 24.53 -13.93
CA LEU A 54 34.74 25.00 -12.73
C LEU A 54 35.63 24.84 -11.48
N ALA A 55 36.29 23.69 -11.32
CA ALA A 55 37.17 23.40 -10.20
C ALA A 55 38.42 24.32 -10.17
N ALA A 56 38.99 24.62 -11.34
CA ALA A 56 40.12 25.53 -11.46
C ALA A 56 39.77 26.98 -11.04
N ARG A 57 38.53 27.41 -11.31
CA ARG A 57 38.04 28.73 -10.89
C ARG A 57 37.66 28.78 -9.40
N ASP A 58 37.16 27.67 -8.86
CA ASP A 58 36.68 27.55 -7.48
C ASP A 58 37.81 27.35 -6.46
N THR A 59 38.70 28.34 -6.37
CA THR A 59 39.91 28.33 -5.51
C THR A 59 39.64 28.11 -4.01
N LYS A 60 38.40 28.28 -3.56
CA LYS A 60 37.98 28.09 -2.17
C LYS A 60 37.02 26.91 -1.99
N LEU A 61 36.66 26.19 -3.05
CA LEU A 61 35.60 25.17 -3.03
C LEU A 61 34.23 25.70 -2.53
N ALA A 62 33.98 26.99 -2.72
CA ALA A 62 32.73 27.63 -2.33
C ALA A 62 31.56 27.11 -3.16
N THR A 63 31.79 26.78 -4.44
CA THR A 63 30.76 26.26 -5.33
C THR A 63 30.35 24.84 -4.93
N ALA A 64 31.32 23.97 -4.62
CA ALA A 64 31.05 22.61 -4.17
C ALA A 64 30.19 22.58 -2.89
N LEU A 65 30.54 23.41 -1.90
CA LEU A 65 29.75 23.55 -0.67
C LEU A 65 28.36 24.13 -0.96
N ALA A 66 28.28 25.21 -1.75
CA ALA A 66 27.01 25.86 -2.05
C ALA A 66 26.04 24.95 -2.82
N LEU A 67 26.56 24.06 -3.67
CA LEU A 67 25.76 23.02 -4.33
C LEU A 67 25.13 22.06 -3.32
N MET A 68 25.90 21.57 -2.35
CA MET A 68 25.37 20.68 -1.30
C MET A 68 24.33 21.39 -0.42
N VAL A 69 24.60 22.63 0.01
CA VAL A 69 23.62 23.43 0.76
C VAL A 69 22.37 23.73 -0.07
N THR A 70 22.53 23.92 -1.38
CA THR A 70 21.40 24.10 -2.32
C THR A 70 20.57 22.84 -2.45
N ALA A 71 21.19 21.66 -2.55
CA ALA A 71 20.47 20.38 -2.52
C ALA A 71 19.66 20.23 -1.24
N ASP A 72 20.19 20.74 -0.13
CA ASP A 72 19.52 20.69 1.16
C ASP A 72 18.34 21.66 1.26
N ARG A 73 18.56 22.93 0.93
CA ARG A 73 17.51 23.96 0.88
C ARG A 73 16.39 23.65 -0.11
N SER A 74 16.71 22.93 -1.18
CA SER A 74 15.76 22.53 -2.22
C SER A 74 15.01 21.25 -1.90
N GLU A 75 15.26 20.62 -0.73
CA GLU A 75 14.67 19.32 -0.37
C GLU A 75 14.90 18.27 -1.47
N LEU A 76 16.10 18.23 -2.08
CA LEU A 76 16.41 17.23 -3.09
C LEU A 76 16.59 15.88 -2.41
N THR A 77 15.95 14.86 -2.98
CA THR A 77 16.04 13.45 -2.57
C THR A 77 16.28 12.57 -3.79
N GLY A 78 16.78 11.35 -3.59
CA GLY A 78 17.06 10.40 -4.67
C GLY A 78 18.04 10.93 -5.72
N ARG A 79 17.75 10.70 -7.00
CA ARG A 79 18.65 10.99 -8.13
C ARG A 79 19.08 12.47 -8.24
N PRO A 80 18.20 13.49 -8.11
CA PRO A 80 18.62 14.88 -8.06
C PRO A 80 19.69 15.18 -7.01
N ARG A 81 19.54 14.61 -5.81
CA ARG A 81 20.50 14.78 -4.72
C ARG A 81 21.82 14.10 -5.04
N GLN A 82 21.76 12.86 -5.55
CA GLN A 82 22.93 12.10 -5.99
C GLN A 82 23.71 12.87 -7.07
N ASN A 83 23.03 13.38 -8.10
CA ASN A 83 23.68 14.14 -9.16
C ASN A 83 24.40 15.39 -8.63
N VAL A 84 23.80 16.10 -7.66
CA VAL A 84 24.47 17.25 -7.02
C VAL A 84 25.67 16.80 -6.17
N ALA A 85 25.54 15.72 -5.41
CA ALA A 85 26.64 15.16 -4.61
C ALA A 85 27.80 14.68 -5.48
N HIS A 86 27.52 13.98 -6.59
CA HIS A 86 28.52 13.59 -7.57
C HIS A 86 29.19 14.80 -8.21
N LEU A 87 28.44 15.85 -8.59
CA LEU A 87 29.04 17.08 -9.12
C LEU A 87 29.98 17.74 -8.10
N ALA A 88 29.52 17.91 -6.85
CA ALA A 88 30.33 18.49 -5.78
C ALA A 88 31.61 17.66 -5.50
N ALA A 89 31.49 16.33 -5.48
CA ALA A 89 32.63 15.43 -5.32
C ALA A 89 33.61 15.53 -6.49
N ARG A 90 33.14 15.64 -7.74
CA ARG A 90 34.01 15.80 -8.91
C ARG A 90 34.72 17.16 -8.92
N ILE A 91 34.04 18.24 -8.51
CA ILE A 91 34.68 19.56 -8.32
C ILE A 91 35.79 19.46 -7.28
N LEU A 92 35.49 18.82 -6.14
CA LEU A 92 36.46 18.59 -5.07
C LEU A 92 37.67 17.76 -5.57
N GLN A 93 37.43 16.66 -6.28
CA GLN A 93 38.48 15.80 -6.85
C GLN A 93 39.36 16.51 -7.88
N ARG A 94 38.81 17.47 -8.63
CA ARG A 94 39.52 18.20 -9.69
C ARG A 94 40.22 19.46 -9.18
N HIS A 95 40.09 19.78 -7.90
CA HIS A 95 40.78 20.92 -7.31
C HIS A 95 42.30 20.69 -7.27
N MET A 96 43.08 21.76 -7.46
CA MET A 96 44.55 21.70 -7.58
C MET A 96 45.23 21.07 -6.35
N ALA A 97 44.60 21.14 -5.18
CA ALA A 97 45.10 20.52 -3.95
C ALA A 97 44.89 19.00 -3.87
N PHE A 98 44.03 18.42 -4.71
CA PHE A 98 43.55 17.04 -4.57
C PHE A 98 43.63 16.21 -5.86
N THR A 99 43.85 16.85 -7.02
CA THR A 99 43.76 16.20 -8.33
C THR A 99 44.70 15.00 -8.51
N ASP A 100 45.86 15.02 -7.85
CA ASP A 100 46.90 13.99 -7.97
C ASP A 100 46.76 12.88 -6.90
N ASP A 101 45.76 12.93 -6.01
CA ASP A 101 45.59 11.95 -4.94
C ASP A 101 44.51 10.92 -5.25
N ASP A 102 44.91 9.78 -5.82
CA ASP A 102 44.00 8.66 -6.10
C ASP A 102 43.35 8.10 -4.83
N GLY A 103 44.05 8.13 -3.68
CA GLY A 103 43.52 7.68 -2.40
C GLY A 103 42.34 8.52 -1.89
N MET A 104 42.37 9.84 -2.10
CA MET A 104 41.24 10.73 -1.80
C MET A 104 40.09 10.50 -2.77
N ARG A 105 40.37 10.26 -4.06
CA ARG A 105 39.36 9.93 -5.07
C ARG A 105 38.59 8.65 -4.70
N ASP A 106 39.30 7.59 -4.34
CA ASP A 106 38.70 6.30 -3.96
C ASP A 106 37.83 6.43 -2.71
N ARG A 107 38.29 7.16 -1.70
CA ARG A 107 37.53 7.36 -0.46
C ARG A 107 36.27 8.20 -0.69
N LEU A 108 36.35 9.26 -1.49
CA LEU A 108 35.17 10.04 -1.86
C LEU A 108 34.15 9.20 -2.63
N PHE A 109 34.60 8.29 -3.50
CA PHE A 109 33.71 7.39 -4.23
C PHE A 109 32.96 6.45 -3.28
N ARG A 110 33.66 5.86 -2.30
CA ARG A 110 33.02 5.04 -1.25
C ARG A 110 31.98 5.82 -0.45
N LEU A 111 32.29 7.06 -0.08
CA LEU A 111 31.34 7.94 0.62
C LEU A 111 30.10 8.28 -0.23
N LEU A 112 30.25 8.40 -1.56
CA LEU A 112 29.13 8.62 -2.48
C LEU A 112 28.23 7.39 -2.63
N ASP A 113 28.83 6.19 -2.64
CA ASP A 113 28.12 4.92 -2.75
C ASP A 113 27.39 4.51 -1.45
N GLY A 114 27.58 5.28 -0.37
CA GLY A 114 26.96 5.02 0.92
C GLY A 114 27.70 3.97 1.75
N ASP A 115 28.93 3.62 1.38
CA ASP A 115 29.84 2.85 2.23
C ASP A 115 30.32 3.75 3.38
N SER A 116 29.50 3.77 4.43
CA SER A 116 29.49 4.77 5.50
C SER A 116 30.21 4.26 6.74
N ASP A 117 31.28 3.49 6.59
CA ASP A 117 32.14 3.18 7.73
C ASP A 117 32.58 4.53 8.36
N PRO A 118 32.30 4.79 9.66
CA PRO A 118 32.65 6.04 10.33
C PRO A 118 34.13 6.39 10.15
N GLU A 119 34.99 5.37 10.04
CA GLU A 119 36.42 5.55 9.79
C GLU A 119 36.72 6.11 8.39
N THR A 120 35.88 5.84 7.37
CA THR A 120 36.10 6.34 6.01
C THR A 120 35.94 7.85 5.96
N LEU A 121 34.98 8.43 6.68
CA LEU A 121 34.84 9.89 6.76
C LEU A 121 36.05 10.52 7.46
N GLU A 122 36.38 10.04 8.66
CA GLU A 122 37.50 10.57 9.45
C GLU A 122 38.81 10.49 8.66
N ARG A 123 39.11 9.33 8.06
CA ARG A 123 40.30 9.13 7.23
C ARG A 123 40.31 10.05 6.01
N THR A 124 39.16 10.36 5.42
CA THR A 124 39.06 11.30 4.28
C THR A 124 39.37 12.72 4.72
N LEU A 125 38.83 13.15 5.86
CA LEU A 125 39.05 14.49 6.39
C LEU A 125 40.51 14.69 6.84
N VAL A 126 41.11 13.70 7.51
CA VAL A 126 42.54 13.70 7.84
C VAL A 126 43.39 13.77 6.56
N ARG A 127 43.02 13.06 5.50
CA ARG A 127 43.74 13.12 4.21
C ARG A 127 43.63 14.51 3.58
N ILE A 128 42.46 15.12 3.59
CA ILE A 128 42.24 16.50 3.10
C ILE A 128 43.11 17.49 3.86
N GLN A 129 43.13 17.42 5.19
CA GLN A 129 43.98 18.30 6.02
C GLN A 129 45.47 18.13 5.69
N ASN A 130 45.92 16.88 5.52
CA ASN A 130 47.31 16.58 5.16
C ASN A 130 47.68 17.13 3.77
N LEU A 131 46.82 16.96 2.76
CA LEU A 131 47.04 17.47 1.40
C LEU A 131 47.06 19.01 1.37
N LEU A 132 46.15 19.65 2.10
CA LEU A 132 46.14 21.12 2.24
C LEU A 132 47.34 21.65 3.03
N GLY A 133 47.93 20.83 3.92
CA GLY A 133 49.19 21.12 4.60
C GLY A 133 50.39 21.14 3.67
N GLN A 134 50.39 20.34 2.60
CA GLN A 134 51.47 20.24 1.61
C GLN A 134 51.46 21.40 0.61
N ASP A 135 52.58 21.61 -0.11
CA ASP A 135 52.61 22.59 -1.21
C ASP A 135 51.83 22.02 -2.40
N PHE A 136 50.95 22.83 -2.99
CA PHE A 136 50.18 22.49 -4.18
C PHE A 136 50.13 23.70 -5.11
N ASP A 137 49.83 23.47 -6.38
CA ASP A 137 49.85 24.55 -7.36
C ASP A 137 48.84 25.65 -7.01
N GLY A 138 49.28 26.91 -7.08
CA GLY A 138 48.50 28.07 -6.63
C GLY A 138 48.49 28.33 -5.11
N LYS A 139 49.02 27.45 -4.24
CA LYS A 139 49.02 27.68 -2.79
C LYS A 139 49.77 28.96 -2.38
N LYS A 140 50.92 29.23 -3.00
CA LYS A 140 51.78 30.39 -2.68
C LYS A 140 51.13 31.74 -2.98
N SER A 141 50.17 31.79 -3.91
CA SER A 141 49.42 33.01 -4.23
C SER A 141 48.20 33.19 -3.32
N MET A 142 47.81 32.16 -2.55
CA MET A 142 46.68 32.23 -1.62
C MET A 142 47.06 32.89 -0.30
N LYS A 143 46.22 33.82 0.14
CA LYS A 143 46.33 34.43 1.48
C LYS A 143 45.79 33.46 2.53
N SER A 144 46.28 33.58 3.77
CA SER A 144 45.85 32.76 4.91
C SER A 144 44.31 32.63 5.04
N PRO A 145 43.48 33.70 4.93
CA PRO A 145 42.03 33.55 5.00
C PRO A 145 41.41 32.70 3.87
N THR A 146 42.04 32.67 2.69
CA THR A 146 41.58 31.86 1.55
C THR A 146 41.89 30.38 1.78
N LEU A 147 43.07 30.08 2.35
CA LEU A 147 43.44 28.72 2.73
C LEU A 147 42.55 28.15 3.84
N HIS A 148 42.18 28.96 4.83
CA HIS A 148 41.21 28.55 5.85
C HIS A 148 39.84 28.27 5.24
N ALA A 149 39.34 29.16 4.37
CA ALA A 149 38.06 28.93 3.68
C ALA A 149 38.08 27.67 2.79
N LEU A 150 39.19 27.40 2.11
CA LEU A 150 39.38 26.19 1.32
C LEU A 150 39.30 24.93 2.20
N ALA A 151 40.00 24.92 3.33
CA ALA A 151 39.99 23.80 4.28
C ALA A 151 38.59 23.56 4.86
N ASP A 152 37.94 24.62 5.32
CA ASP A 152 36.59 24.55 5.86
C ASP A 152 35.61 24.04 4.80
N ASN A 153 35.59 24.64 3.61
CA ASN A 153 34.65 24.27 2.56
C ASN A 153 34.86 22.83 2.07
N ALA A 154 36.11 22.39 1.94
CA ALA A 154 36.42 21.00 1.61
C ALA A 154 35.84 20.05 2.66
N ALA A 155 36.12 20.30 3.94
CA ALA A 155 35.66 19.45 5.03
C ALA A 155 34.12 19.40 5.12
N HIS A 156 33.45 20.56 5.08
CA HIS A 156 31.99 20.63 5.13
C HIS A 156 31.37 19.91 3.90
N THR A 157 31.97 20.06 2.72
CA THR A 157 31.48 19.38 1.50
C THR A 157 31.54 17.86 1.66
N VAL A 158 32.64 17.31 2.18
CA VAL A 158 32.78 15.86 2.40
C VAL A 158 31.77 15.33 3.42
N VAL A 159 31.58 16.03 4.54
CA VAL A 159 30.58 15.62 5.54
C VAL A 159 29.17 15.64 4.93
N LEU A 160 28.82 16.65 4.12
CA LEU A 160 27.53 16.71 3.45
C LEU A 160 27.35 15.64 2.38
N ILE A 161 28.42 15.23 1.69
CA ILE A 161 28.40 14.10 0.75
C ILE A 161 28.12 12.80 1.51
N ALA A 162 28.84 12.55 2.60
CA ALA A 162 28.62 11.37 3.45
C ALA A 162 27.19 11.33 4.00
N ALA A 163 26.73 12.45 4.58
CA ALA A 163 25.36 12.58 5.08
C ALA A 163 24.30 12.37 3.99
N SER A 164 24.62 12.76 2.75
CA SER A 164 23.73 12.58 1.60
C SER A 164 23.56 11.10 1.21
N ALA A 165 24.62 10.31 1.25
CA ALA A 165 24.59 8.91 0.87
C ALA A 165 24.03 8.01 1.99
N ALA A 166 24.40 8.32 3.24
CA ALA A 166 24.05 7.53 4.43
C ALA A 166 22.71 7.91 5.08
N THR A 167 21.98 8.88 4.50
CA THR A 167 20.69 9.38 5.03
C THR A 167 20.73 9.78 6.51
N TRP A 168 21.78 10.49 6.92
CA TRP A 168 21.96 10.89 8.31
C TRP A 168 20.85 11.80 8.82
N ASP A 169 20.48 11.62 10.09
CA ASP A 169 19.64 12.57 10.80
C ASP A 169 20.43 13.82 11.21
N VAL A 170 19.72 14.80 11.78
CA VAL A 170 20.31 16.09 12.16
C VAL A 170 21.35 15.93 13.27
N ALA A 171 21.11 15.03 14.22
CA ALA A 171 22.03 14.81 15.34
C ALA A 171 23.36 14.24 14.83
N HIS A 172 23.31 13.16 14.04
CA HIS A 172 24.49 12.54 13.45
C HIS A 172 25.27 13.50 12.54
N CYS A 173 24.57 14.35 11.76
CA CYS A 173 25.23 15.37 10.94
C CYS A 173 25.91 16.44 11.80
N VAL A 174 25.26 16.90 12.87
CA VAL A 174 25.84 17.87 13.82
C VAL A 174 27.03 17.28 14.56
N ASP A 175 26.92 16.05 15.04
CA ASP A 175 27.99 15.35 15.75
C ASP A 175 29.19 15.13 14.82
N ALA A 176 28.98 14.67 13.58
CA ALA A 176 30.06 14.49 12.62
C ALA A 176 30.77 15.82 12.27
N LEU A 177 30.02 16.92 12.13
CA LEU A 177 30.60 18.26 11.93
C LEU A 177 31.37 18.72 13.18
N ALA A 178 30.85 18.45 14.38
CA ALA A 178 31.48 18.81 15.64
C ALA A 178 32.80 18.06 15.83
N ASP A 179 32.77 16.73 15.67
CA ASP A 179 33.90 15.83 15.86
C ASP A 179 35.03 16.12 14.86
N ASN A 180 34.68 16.37 13.60
CA ASN A 180 35.67 16.40 12.52
C ASN A 180 36.04 17.80 12.01
N ILE A 181 35.22 18.82 12.24
CA ILE A 181 35.41 20.16 11.65
C ILE A 181 35.48 21.24 12.71
N TRP A 182 34.59 21.22 13.70
CA TRP A 182 34.53 22.27 14.73
C TRP A 182 35.42 21.97 15.95
N GLY A 183 36.15 20.84 15.93
CA GLY A 183 37.17 20.51 16.94
C GLY A 183 36.58 20.12 18.29
N ALA A 184 35.39 19.54 18.30
CA ALA A 184 34.82 18.85 19.46
C ALA A 184 35.38 17.42 19.50
N GLY A 185 36.65 17.25 19.84
CA GLY A 185 37.24 15.90 19.87
C GLY A 185 36.44 14.92 20.74
N ASN A 186 36.54 13.62 20.41
CA ASN A 186 35.88 12.46 21.06
C ASN A 186 35.91 12.53 22.60
N SER A 187 34.97 13.24 23.18
CA SER A 187 34.77 13.31 24.62
C SER A 187 33.28 13.53 24.80
N GLY A 188 32.58 12.47 25.21
CA GLY A 188 31.12 12.38 25.31
C GLY A 188 30.48 13.26 26.38
N ALA A 189 30.93 14.51 26.50
CA ALA A 189 30.43 15.51 27.42
C ALA A 189 30.29 16.87 26.73
N GLU A 190 29.01 17.24 26.55
CA GLU A 190 28.45 18.59 26.71
C GLU A 190 28.22 19.46 25.45
N SER A 191 26.95 19.44 25.02
CA SER A 191 26.28 20.41 24.15
C SER A 191 26.60 21.89 24.45
N THR A 192 27.05 22.25 25.66
CA THR A 192 27.45 23.61 26.03
C THR A 192 28.84 23.98 25.48
N ARG A 193 29.81 23.05 25.49
CA ARG A 193 31.14 23.27 24.90
C ARG A 193 31.08 23.40 23.39
N ASP A 194 30.20 22.64 22.74
CA ASP A 194 30.02 22.73 21.29
C ASP A 194 29.40 24.08 20.89
N ARG A 195 28.47 24.61 21.71
CA ARG A 195 27.90 25.97 21.50
C ARG A 195 28.94 27.08 21.71
N GLU A 196 29.77 26.97 22.74
CA GLU A 196 30.86 27.93 23.00
C GLU A 196 31.92 27.92 21.90
N LYS A 197 32.27 26.74 21.37
CA LYS A 197 33.18 26.60 20.24
C LYS A 197 32.57 27.06 18.91
N LEU A 198 31.30 26.74 18.65
CA LEU A 198 30.58 27.30 17.52
C LEU A 198 30.57 28.83 17.57
N ALA A 199 30.52 29.45 18.75
CA ALA A 199 30.60 30.90 18.89
C ALA A 199 32.01 31.47 18.63
N SER A 200 33.07 30.70 18.86
CA SER A 200 34.47 31.09 18.64
C SER A 200 34.98 30.87 17.21
N LEU A 201 34.22 30.14 16.37
CA LEU A 201 34.56 29.93 14.96
C LEU A 201 34.64 31.25 14.16
N PRO A 202 35.48 31.29 13.10
CA PRO A 202 35.50 32.40 12.15
C PRO A 202 34.11 32.68 11.56
N LYS A 203 33.84 33.95 11.22
CA LYS A 203 32.51 34.39 10.74
C LYS A 203 32.00 33.57 9.53
N GLY A 204 32.90 33.15 8.63
CA GLY A 204 32.57 32.31 7.48
C GLY A 204 32.13 30.90 7.87
N ALA A 205 32.91 30.23 8.72
CA ALA A 205 32.60 28.90 9.25
C ALA A 205 31.28 28.89 10.05
N ARG A 206 31.03 29.94 10.86
CA ARG A 206 29.75 30.10 11.58
C ARG A 206 28.55 30.24 10.65
N ALA A 207 28.71 31.02 9.58
CA ALA A 207 27.64 31.18 8.59
C ALA A 207 27.34 29.86 7.87
N ALA A 208 28.37 29.10 7.49
CA ALA A 208 28.21 27.78 6.88
C ALA A 208 27.54 26.78 7.85
N ALA A 209 28.01 26.71 9.09
CA ALA A 209 27.43 25.85 10.12
C ALA A 209 25.94 26.16 10.37
N ALA A 210 25.58 27.44 10.50
CA ALA A 210 24.19 27.86 10.67
C ALA A 210 23.31 27.41 9.49
N LEU A 211 23.79 27.57 8.25
CA LEU A 211 23.07 27.15 7.06
C LEU A 211 22.86 25.63 7.00
N ILE A 212 23.86 24.85 7.40
CA ILE A 212 23.79 23.39 7.42
C ILE A 212 22.79 22.92 8.48
N VAL A 213 22.88 23.45 9.71
CA VAL A 213 21.96 23.11 10.80
C VAL A 213 20.51 23.47 10.47
N ASP A 214 20.27 24.65 9.89
CA ASP A 214 18.94 25.07 9.48
C ASP A 214 18.35 24.13 8.41
N SER A 215 19.18 23.72 7.44
CA SER A 215 18.73 22.82 6.38
C SER A 215 18.47 21.40 6.91
N ALA A 216 19.30 20.92 7.85
CA ALA A 216 19.09 19.65 8.52
C ALA A 216 17.78 19.66 9.34
N ARG A 217 17.51 20.72 10.10
CA ARG A 217 16.25 20.89 10.83
C ARG A 217 15.02 20.88 9.92
N LEU A 218 15.11 21.50 8.75
CA LEU A 218 14.02 21.47 7.76
C LEU A 218 13.73 20.06 7.26
N ARG A 219 14.77 19.25 6.99
CA ARG A 219 14.59 17.83 6.66
C ARG A 219 13.87 17.05 7.75
N LEU A 220 14.30 17.23 9.00
CA LEU A 220 13.70 16.51 10.13
C LEU A 220 12.21 16.81 10.24
N ARG A 221 11.84 18.09 10.18
CA ARG A 221 10.42 18.49 10.20
C ARG A 221 9.62 17.91 9.04
N ALA A 222 10.21 17.84 7.84
CA ALA A 222 9.55 17.23 6.70
C ALA A 222 9.37 15.72 6.87
N ALA A 223 10.38 15.02 7.40
CA ALA A 223 10.32 13.59 7.69
C ALA A 223 9.33 13.27 8.82
N GLU A 224 9.28 14.08 9.88
CA GLU A 224 8.30 13.98 10.97
C GLU A 224 6.88 14.18 10.43
N ALA A 225 6.66 15.20 9.61
CA ALA A 225 5.35 15.44 8.99
C ALA A 225 4.91 14.28 8.08
N GLU A 226 5.85 13.66 7.35
CA GLU A 226 5.54 12.50 6.51
C GLU A 226 5.25 11.24 7.33
N ARG A 227 6.02 11.00 8.40
CA ARG A 227 5.74 9.94 9.37
C ARG A 227 4.34 10.11 9.96
N ASP A 228 3.99 11.32 10.39
CA ASP A 228 2.69 11.59 11.01
C ASP A 228 1.53 11.37 10.01
N ARG A 229 1.70 11.74 8.74
CA ARG A 229 0.74 11.40 7.67
C ARG A 229 0.65 9.90 7.44
N ALA A 230 1.77 9.19 7.40
CA ALA A 230 1.76 7.74 7.23
C ALA A 230 1.05 7.04 8.40
N ALA A 231 1.25 7.54 9.63
CA ALA A 231 0.57 7.06 10.82
C ALA A 231 -0.95 7.28 10.73
N THR A 232 -1.40 8.47 10.32
CA THR A 232 -2.85 8.71 10.14
C THR A 232 -3.46 7.84 9.05
N HIS A 233 -2.75 7.61 7.94
CA HIS A 233 -3.21 6.67 6.90
C HIS A 233 -3.32 5.23 7.41
N LEU A 234 -2.37 4.80 8.25
CA LEU A 234 -2.41 3.48 8.89
C LEU A 234 -3.60 3.35 9.84
N ASP A 235 -3.87 4.36 10.66
CA ASP A 235 -5.05 4.38 11.55
C ASP A 235 -6.36 4.30 10.76
N ILE A 236 -6.47 5.04 9.66
CA ILE A 236 -7.64 4.98 8.76
C ILE A 236 -7.80 3.58 8.15
N ALA A 237 -6.71 2.98 7.68
CA ALA A 237 -6.73 1.64 7.10
C ALA A 237 -7.14 0.58 8.14
N GLN A 238 -6.65 0.69 9.38
CA GLN A 238 -7.04 -0.19 10.48
C GLN A 238 -8.52 -0.05 10.83
N ALA A 239 -9.05 1.17 10.90
CA ALA A 239 -10.48 1.40 11.12
C ALA A 239 -11.34 0.80 10.01
N GLN A 240 -10.90 0.90 8.75
CA GLN A 240 -11.58 0.28 7.62
C GLN A 240 -11.55 -1.26 7.69
N LEU A 241 -10.43 -1.85 8.09
CA LEU A 241 -10.31 -3.30 8.28
C LEU A 241 -11.26 -3.81 9.36
N VAL A 242 -11.36 -3.11 10.50
CA VAL A 242 -12.31 -3.46 11.57
C VAL A 242 -13.74 -3.43 11.04
N ARG A 243 -14.12 -2.35 10.36
CA ARG A 243 -15.46 -2.24 9.77
C ARG A 243 -15.76 -3.35 8.76
N LEU A 244 -14.83 -3.66 7.87
CA LEU A 244 -15.00 -4.75 6.90
C LEU A 244 -15.09 -6.12 7.57
N SER A 245 -14.38 -6.32 8.69
CA SER A 245 -14.49 -7.55 9.47
C SER A 245 -15.86 -7.72 10.11
N GLU A 246 -16.43 -6.64 10.66
CA GLU A 246 -17.79 -6.62 11.22
C GLU A 246 -18.85 -6.88 10.12
N GLU A 247 -18.70 -6.25 8.95
CA GLU A 247 -19.57 -6.47 7.80
C GLU A 247 -19.52 -7.93 7.31
N LEU A 248 -18.33 -8.54 7.32
CA LEU A 248 -18.13 -9.93 6.93
C LEU A 248 -18.73 -10.92 7.94
N ASP A 249 -18.59 -10.66 9.23
CA ASP A 249 -19.21 -11.48 10.27
C ASP A 249 -20.74 -11.36 10.25
N ALA A 250 -21.29 -10.16 10.03
CA ALA A 250 -22.71 -9.96 9.84
C ALA A 250 -23.24 -10.71 8.59
N ALA A 251 -22.48 -10.69 7.49
CA ALA A 251 -22.83 -11.43 6.29
C ALA A 251 -22.84 -12.95 6.52
N ARG A 252 -21.86 -13.48 7.25
CA ARG A 252 -21.80 -14.91 7.64
C ARG A 252 -22.99 -15.33 8.50
N VAL A 253 -23.36 -14.51 9.48
CA VAL A 253 -24.55 -14.80 10.30
C VAL A 253 -25.79 -14.87 9.41
N ARG A 254 -25.96 -13.89 8.50
CA ARG A 254 -27.10 -13.87 7.57
C ARG A 254 -27.11 -15.06 6.60
N GLU A 255 -25.95 -15.51 6.13
CA GLU A 255 -25.81 -16.72 5.32
C GLU A 255 -26.32 -17.94 6.09
N THR A 256 -25.87 -18.14 7.34
CA THR A 256 -26.32 -19.27 8.17
C THR A 256 -27.82 -19.24 8.47
N GLU A 257 -28.41 -18.05 8.65
CA GLU A 257 -29.85 -17.90 8.83
C GLU A 257 -30.62 -18.28 7.57
N LEU A 258 -30.14 -17.86 6.39
CA LEU A 258 -30.75 -18.20 5.11
C LEU A 258 -30.64 -19.70 4.79
N GLU A 259 -29.50 -20.33 5.09
CA GLU A 259 -29.32 -21.79 4.96
C GLU A 259 -30.31 -22.54 5.86
N ALA A 260 -30.48 -22.11 7.12
CA ALA A 260 -31.44 -22.71 8.02
C ALA A 260 -32.90 -22.54 7.54
N GLN A 261 -33.24 -21.40 6.95
CA GLN A 261 -34.56 -21.17 6.35
C GLN A 261 -34.77 -22.06 5.11
N TYR A 262 -33.75 -22.20 4.28
CA TYR A 262 -33.80 -23.06 3.09
C TYR A 262 -34.04 -24.52 3.47
N GLU A 263 -33.30 -25.06 4.45
CA GLU A 263 -33.48 -26.45 4.90
C GLU A 263 -34.86 -26.68 5.53
N ARG A 264 -35.39 -25.72 6.29
CA ARG A 264 -36.78 -25.80 6.80
C ARG A 264 -37.77 -25.87 5.65
N LEU A 265 -37.69 -24.95 4.68
CA LEU A 265 -38.60 -24.92 3.53
C LEU A 265 -38.52 -26.20 2.70
N ARG A 266 -37.31 -26.71 2.49
CA ARG A 266 -37.08 -27.99 1.82
C ARG A 266 -37.77 -29.14 2.55
N SER A 267 -37.59 -29.22 3.88
CA SER A 267 -38.22 -30.27 4.69
C SER A 267 -39.75 -30.20 4.66
N THR A 268 -40.33 -28.99 4.71
CA THR A 268 -41.79 -28.79 4.61
C THR A 268 -42.30 -29.23 3.24
N LEU A 269 -41.58 -28.90 2.17
CA LEU A 269 -41.96 -29.29 0.81
C LEU A 269 -41.89 -30.81 0.62
N GLU A 270 -40.87 -31.47 1.17
CA GLU A 270 -40.75 -32.94 1.16
C GLU A 270 -41.91 -33.59 1.95
N GLN A 271 -42.27 -33.04 3.11
CA GLN A 271 -43.42 -33.52 3.89
C GLN A 271 -44.75 -33.35 3.15
N GLU A 272 -44.99 -32.19 2.52
CA GLU A 272 -46.19 -31.97 1.71
C GLU A 272 -46.25 -32.91 0.50
N ALA A 273 -45.12 -33.14 -0.17
CA ALA A 273 -45.03 -34.07 -1.28
C ALA A 273 -45.38 -35.50 -0.84
N HIS A 274 -44.87 -35.95 0.31
CA HIS A 274 -45.21 -37.24 0.90
C HIS A 274 -46.67 -37.33 1.33
N ALA A 275 -47.21 -36.28 1.96
CA ALA A 275 -48.62 -36.23 2.35
C ALA A 275 -49.54 -36.35 1.13
N ARG A 276 -49.29 -35.58 0.07
CA ARG A 276 -50.06 -35.67 -1.20
C ARG A 276 -49.93 -37.03 -1.86
N LEU A 277 -48.76 -37.65 -1.82
CA LEU A 277 -48.57 -39.01 -2.34
C LEU A 277 -49.40 -40.01 -1.54
N SER A 278 -49.37 -39.92 -0.21
CA SER A 278 -50.16 -40.77 0.69
C SER A 278 -51.66 -40.58 0.48
N GLU A 279 -52.13 -39.35 0.32
CA GLU A 279 -53.53 -39.04 0.00
C GLU A 279 -53.94 -39.64 -1.35
N ARG A 280 -53.09 -39.52 -2.39
CA ARG A 280 -53.35 -40.14 -3.70
C ARG A 280 -53.41 -41.66 -3.62
N MET A 281 -52.52 -42.29 -2.86
CA MET A 281 -52.54 -43.74 -2.66
C MET A 281 -53.77 -44.19 -1.87
N GLY A 282 -54.15 -43.45 -0.82
CA GLY A 282 -55.37 -43.69 -0.06
C GLY A 282 -56.61 -43.58 -0.94
N ALA A 283 -56.75 -42.50 -1.71
CA ALA A 283 -57.85 -42.31 -2.65
C ALA A 283 -57.91 -43.40 -3.74
N ALA A 284 -56.76 -43.86 -4.23
CA ALA A 284 -56.69 -44.96 -5.19
C ALA A 284 -57.12 -46.30 -4.57
N SER A 285 -56.71 -46.56 -3.33
CA SER A 285 -57.12 -47.76 -2.57
C SER A 285 -58.62 -47.76 -2.25
N ASP A 286 -59.15 -46.61 -1.83
CA ASP A 286 -60.58 -46.42 -1.56
C ASP A 286 -61.40 -46.63 -2.84
N PHE A 287 -60.93 -46.08 -3.96
CA PHE A 287 -61.54 -46.30 -5.26
C PHE A 287 -61.53 -47.78 -5.67
N GLU A 288 -60.41 -48.47 -5.48
CA GLU A 288 -60.30 -49.90 -5.80
C GLU A 288 -61.22 -50.75 -4.93
N THR A 289 -61.31 -50.44 -3.63
CA THR A 289 -62.24 -51.10 -2.70
C THR A 289 -63.68 -50.90 -3.15
N MET A 290 -64.05 -49.65 -3.45
CA MET A 290 -65.38 -49.32 -3.96
C MET A 290 -65.65 -50.03 -5.29
N ARG A 291 -64.66 -50.15 -6.18
CA ARG A 291 -64.79 -50.88 -7.45
C ARG A 291 -65.06 -52.37 -7.22
N ILE A 292 -64.30 -53.03 -6.36
CA ILE A 292 -64.47 -54.45 -6.02
C ILE A 292 -65.86 -54.68 -5.41
N ASP A 293 -66.27 -53.85 -4.45
CA ASP A 293 -67.59 -53.95 -3.82
C ASP A 293 -68.71 -53.75 -4.82
N THR A 294 -68.56 -52.78 -5.73
CA THR A 294 -69.56 -52.53 -6.79
C THR A 294 -69.67 -53.73 -7.73
N VAL A 295 -68.54 -54.30 -8.17
CA VAL A 295 -68.51 -55.51 -9.02
C VAL A 295 -69.16 -56.69 -8.30
N ARG A 296 -68.87 -56.90 -7.01
CA ARG A 296 -69.48 -57.97 -6.21
C ARG A 296 -70.99 -57.81 -6.08
N VAL A 297 -71.46 -56.58 -5.85
CA VAL A 297 -72.89 -56.28 -5.77
C VAL A 297 -73.56 -56.54 -7.12
N ILE A 298 -72.98 -56.09 -8.22
CA ILE A 298 -73.50 -56.34 -9.57
C ILE A 298 -73.55 -57.85 -9.85
N GLY A 299 -72.48 -58.60 -9.55
CA GLY A 299 -72.44 -60.06 -9.72
C GLY A 299 -73.56 -60.79 -8.98
N GLN A 300 -73.76 -60.47 -7.69
CA GLN A 300 -74.87 -61.04 -6.89
C GLN A 300 -76.26 -60.67 -7.43
N GLN A 301 -76.40 -59.53 -8.11
CA GLN A 301 -77.65 -59.14 -8.75
C GLN A 301 -77.89 -59.89 -10.05
N ILE A 302 -76.83 -60.11 -10.85
CA ILE A 302 -76.92 -60.92 -12.07
C ILE A 302 -77.39 -62.32 -11.71
N GLU A 303 -76.74 -62.99 -10.76
CA GLU A 303 -77.13 -64.32 -10.27
C GLU A 303 -78.61 -64.35 -9.83
N SER A 304 -79.04 -63.37 -9.02
CA SER A 304 -80.42 -63.30 -8.55
C SER A 304 -81.45 -63.02 -9.65
N LEU A 305 -81.06 -62.37 -10.75
CA LEU A 305 -81.91 -62.13 -11.91
C LEU A 305 -81.94 -63.35 -12.83
N GLU A 306 -80.82 -64.06 -12.97
CA GLU A 306 -80.75 -65.35 -13.67
C GLU A 306 -81.67 -66.38 -13.00
N ASP A 307 -81.62 -66.50 -11.67
CA ASP A 307 -82.54 -67.36 -10.90
C ASP A 307 -84.01 -66.98 -11.12
N ALA A 308 -84.31 -65.69 -11.20
CA ALA A 308 -85.66 -65.18 -11.42
C ALA A 308 -86.15 -65.46 -12.86
N LEU A 309 -85.27 -65.37 -13.86
CA LEU A 309 -85.53 -65.73 -15.25
C LEU A 309 -85.78 -67.23 -15.39
N ASP A 310 -84.98 -68.06 -14.72
CA ASP A 310 -85.16 -69.51 -14.69
C ASP A 310 -86.53 -69.87 -14.07
N ALA A 311 -86.90 -69.25 -12.95
CA ALA A 311 -88.23 -69.44 -12.35
C ALA A 311 -89.39 -69.04 -13.28
N LEU A 312 -89.20 -68.00 -14.10
CA LEU A 312 -90.18 -67.56 -15.09
C LEU A 312 -90.32 -68.59 -16.22
N HIS A 313 -89.20 -69.14 -16.69
CA HIS A 313 -89.16 -70.14 -17.74
C HIS A 313 -89.90 -71.43 -17.34
N HIS A 314 -89.91 -71.75 -16.04
CA HIS A 314 -90.60 -72.91 -15.47
C HIS A 314 -92.05 -72.61 -15.01
N GLY A 315 -92.63 -71.46 -15.42
CA GLY A 315 -94.05 -71.13 -15.20
C GLY A 315 -94.41 -70.66 -13.79
N GLN A 316 -93.44 -70.30 -12.96
CA GLN A 316 -93.64 -69.87 -11.56
C GLN A 316 -93.68 -68.35 -11.42
N THR A 317 -94.68 -67.71 -12.03
CA THR A 317 -94.78 -66.25 -12.14
C THR A 317 -94.84 -65.51 -10.79
N GLN A 318 -95.47 -66.10 -9.77
CA GLN A 318 -95.51 -65.53 -8.42
C GLN A 318 -94.14 -65.48 -7.74
N ILE A 319 -93.27 -66.46 -8.04
CA ILE A 319 -91.92 -66.54 -7.48
C ILE A 319 -91.01 -65.52 -8.18
N THR A 320 -91.10 -65.40 -9.50
CA THR A 320 -90.35 -64.38 -10.26
C THR A 320 -90.66 -62.95 -9.81
N GLU A 321 -91.93 -62.63 -9.57
CA GLU A 321 -92.30 -61.28 -9.09
C GLU A 321 -91.69 -60.99 -7.71
N GLU A 322 -91.65 -61.98 -6.82
CA GLU A 322 -91.04 -61.83 -5.50
C GLU A 322 -89.52 -61.64 -5.57
N PHE A 323 -88.84 -62.42 -6.42
CA PHE A 323 -87.40 -62.31 -6.63
C PHE A 323 -87.02 -60.96 -7.23
N VAL A 324 -87.69 -60.51 -8.28
CA VAL A 324 -87.45 -59.19 -8.90
C VAL A 324 -87.67 -58.06 -7.87
N ARG A 325 -88.73 -58.15 -7.07
CA ARG A 325 -89.03 -57.14 -6.04
C ARG A 325 -87.98 -57.12 -4.92
N ARG A 326 -87.49 -58.29 -4.49
CA ARG A 326 -86.39 -58.40 -3.51
C ARG A 326 -85.07 -57.85 -4.09
N SER A 327 -84.77 -58.12 -5.35
CA SER A 327 -83.57 -57.61 -6.03
C SER A 327 -83.61 -56.09 -6.16
N ILE A 328 -84.73 -55.51 -6.58
CA ILE A 328 -84.91 -54.05 -6.62
C ILE A 328 -84.74 -53.42 -5.24
N LYS A 329 -85.33 -54.01 -4.18
CA LYS A 329 -85.20 -53.48 -2.81
C LYS A 329 -83.76 -53.56 -2.29
N LYS A 330 -83.04 -54.65 -2.57
CA LYS A 330 -81.62 -54.80 -2.22
C LYS A 330 -80.74 -53.83 -3.00
N LEU A 331 -81.02 -53.61 -4.28
CA LEU A 331 -80.35 -52.60 -5.12
C LEU A 331 -80.54 -51.21 -4.55
N GLN A 332 -81.76 -50.82 -4.18
CA GLN A 332 -82.03 -49.51 -3.59
C GLN A 332 -81.27 -49.32 -2.26
N GLN A 333 -81.29 -50.31 -1.37
CA GLN A 333 -80.56 -50.25 -0.10
C GLN A 333 -79.03 -50.18 -0.28
N ARG A 334 -78.49 -50.91 -1.26
CA ARG A 334 -77.04 -50.92 -1.52
C ARG A 334 -76.58 -49.70 -2.32
N LEU A 335 -77.40 -49.16 -3.21
CA LEU A 335 -77.15 -47.88 -3.89
C LEU A 335 -77.10 -46.72 -2.89
N SER A 336 -77.95 -46.74 -1.86
CA SER A 336 -77.85 -45.77 -0.76
C SER A 336 -76.60 -45.95 0.10
N ALA A 337 -76.03 -47.15 0.18
CA ALA A 337 -74.77 -47.42 0.90
C ALA A 337 -73.52 -47.05 0.06
N LEU A 338 -73.59 -47.14 -1.27
CA LEU A 338 -72.55 -46.72 -2.22
C LEU A 338 -72.55 -45.21 -2.49
N ARG A 339 -73.56 -44.46 -2.04
CA ARG A 339 -73.50 -43.00 -2.04
C ARG A 339 -72.41 -42.58 -1.07
N PRO A 340 -71.41 -41.81 -1.52
CA PRO A 340 -70.36 -41.35 -0.62
C PRO A 340 -71.01 -40.58 0.52
N ARG A 341 -70.62 -40.89 1.77
CA ARG A 341 -70.79 -39.96 2.88
C ARG A 341 -69.94 -38.74 2.51
N THR A 342 -70.56 -37.74 1.89
CA THR A 342 -70.01 -36.39 1.82
C THR A 342 -69.63 -36.03 3.26
N LYS A 343 -68.32 -35.90 3.52
CA LYS A 343 -67.83 -35.36 4.79
C LYS A 343 -68.64 -34.10 5.06
N GLN A 344 -69.37 -34.09 6.17
CA GLN A 344 -69.84 -32.84 6.75
C GLN A 344 -68.58 -32.01 7.00
N ASP A 345 -68.56 -30.79 6.46
CA ASP A 345 -67.62 -29.74 6.86
C ASP A 345 -67.57 -29.69 8.39
N PRO A 346 -66.41 -29.78 9.04
CA PRO A 346 -66.27 -29.12 10.32
C PRO A 346 -66.30 -27.62 10.00
N GLY A 347 -67.39 -26.99 10.40
CA GLY A 347 -67.52 -25.55 10.42
C GLY A 347 -66.32 -24.91 11.10
N GLY A 348 -65.95 -23.73 10.60
CA GLY A 348 -64.91 -22.91 11.19
C GLY A 348 -65.20 -22.59 12.65
N GLU A 349 -64.16 -22.77 13.47
CA GLU A 349 -63.86 -21.99 14.66
C GLU A 349 -62.57 -21.25 14.26
N GLN A 350 -62.60 -19.96 13.95
CA GLN A 350 -62.46 -18.86 14.92
C GLN A 350 -61.52 -19.19 16.07
N GLU A 351 -60.23 -18.94 15.88
CA GLU A 351 -59.44 -17.96 16.64
C GLU A 351 -58.24 -17.46 15.81
#